data_AF-A0A1X1MYV7-F1
#
_entry.id   AF-A0A1X1MYV7-F1
#
_cell.length_a   1.000
_cell.length_b   1.000
_cell.length_c   1.000
_cell.angle_alpha   90.00
_cell.angle_beta   90.00
_cell.angle_gamma   90.00
#
_symmetry.space_group_name_H-M   'P 1'
#
loop_
_entity.id
_entity.type
_entity.pdbx_description
1 polymer ?
#
loop_
_entity_poly.entity_id
_entity_poly.type
_entity_poly.pdbx_seq_one_letter_code
_entity_poly.pdbx_strand_id
1 'polypeptide(L)'
;MDRLVFLILGLSSLCTVNVLASDDATNAMPVSEHVQTIASTANHAMFDSLSQEFDYAPDVTEACLECHTEASKQMHETFHWNWAKEVDDKMVGKGENAFNNYCVSARGNQSCTQCHTGYGWRNDDFEFDAEENVDCLVCHDTTGTYKKSAASSGHPYYEDTVVGGTVQKAVDLAFVAQNVGSPNRDNCLACHALGGGGNGVKHGDTDLSLIDPSFELDVHMSPDKLDFACQDCHTTNDHRISGRYNDRAAFIDHELDMGQQERIGNNVSCESCHGPTPHNTRAIDNHTAKVACTSCHVPEMARGPYLTKLSWDWSTAGDLKDGKPYVIDEVFDGVEHHAYVSKKGTFTWGKNVVPEYRWYKGELKQMTFQDTFDPTNAPISINPPSGDYNDPDARIWPFKIHQGKQPFDTENNTMLPIKLYGREGSGAFWTEFDWPKALQAGAELNQVDFSGHYDFVETLGYWPIKHMVAPAEDSVDCAQCHSQQSRLEGLNDFYLVGRDRSGFVEWFGVLAIGGGLFGIAIHILLRLVTISRRKKARNEIGL
;
A
#
# COMPACT_ATOMS: atom_id res chain seq x y z
N MET A 1 35.04 -59.05 38.30
CA MET A 1 33.62 -59.35 38.57
C MET A 1 32.83 -58.81 37.38
N ASP A 2 32.99 -59.36 36.18
CA ASP A 2 32.45 -60.67 35.73
C ASP A 2 30.93 -60.72 35.88
N ARG A 3 30.08 -61.15 34.92
CA ARG A 3 30.16 -61.62 33.52
C ARG A 3 28.68 -61.90 33.11
N LEU A 4 28.48 -62.24 31.83
CA LEU A 4 27.26 -62.68 31.08
C LEU A 4 26.62 -61.55 30.27
N VAL A 5 26.67 -61.47 28.93
CA VAL A 5 26.75 -62.43 27.80
C VAL A 5 25.55 -63.36 27.68
N PHE A 6 24.69 -63.07 26.69
CA PHE A 6 24.25 -64.06 25.70
C PHE A 6 24.17 -63.40 24.31
N LEU A 7 24.90 -64.02 23.38
CA LEU A 7 24.95 -63.82 21.93
C LEU A 7 23.76 -64.55 21.28
N ILE A 8 23.38 -64.20 20.04
CA ILE A 8 23.37 -65.12 18.87
C ILE A 8 22.95 -64.41 17.57
N LEU A 9 23.86 -64.50 16.58
CA LEU A 9 23.76 -64.52 15.09
C LEU A 9 22.88 -63.49 14.37
N GLY A 10 23.33 -62.73 13.37
CA GLY A 10 24.46 -62.90 12.45
C GLY A 10 23.96 -63.26 11.05
N LEU A 11 24.12 -62.37 10.06
CA LEU A 11 24.53 -62.72 8.70
C LEU A 11 24.97 -61.46 7.93
N SER A 12 26.23 -61.45 7.55
CA SER A 12 26.87 -60.52 6.62
C SER A 12 27.14 -61.25 5.31
N SER A 13 27.06 -60.55 4.18
CA SER A 13 27.73 -60.91 2.92
C SER A 13 28.00 -59.59 2.17
N LEU A 14 29.25 -59.09 2.23
CA LEU A 14 30.27 -59.17 1.17
C LEU A 14 29.82 -58.46 -0.11
N CYS A 15 30.35 -57.27 -0.42
CA CYS A 15 31.69 -56.96 -0.95
C CYS A 15 31.58 -56.64 -2.44
N THR A 16 31.88 -55.39 -2.82
CA THR A 16 32.98 -55.06 -3.75
C THR A 16 33.17 -53.54 -3.77
N VAL A 17 34.40 -53.12 -3.50
CA VAL A 17 34.90 -51.75 -3.68
C VAL A 17 36.09 -51.82 -4.66
N ASN A 18 36.32 -50.70 -5.35
CA ASN A 18 37.43 -50.31 -6.24
C ASN A 18 37.06 -50.44 -7.73
N VAL A 19 37.22 -49.42 -8.58
CA VAL A 19 38.38 -48.52 -8.74
C VAL A 19 37.95 -47.22 -9.45
N LEU A 20 38.44 -46.08 -8.92
CA LEU A 20 38.90 -44.81 -9.54
C LEU A 20 38.31 -44.32 -10.89
N ALA A 21 37.82 -43.08 -10.90
CA ALA A 21 38.44 -41.95 -11.64
C ALA A 21 37.63 -40.65 -11.43
N SER A 22 38.34 -39.54 -11.55
CA SER A 22 37.97 -38.14 -11.31
C SER A 22 36.94 -37.57 -12.30
N ASP A 23 36.22 -36.52 -11.88
CA ASP A 23 36.38 -35.16 -12.43
C ASP A 23 35.36 -34.18 -11.80
N ASP A 24 35.82 -32.93 -11.60
CA ASP A 24 35.05 -31.77 -11.14
C ASP A 24 33.84 -31.49 -12.03
N ALA A 25 32.66 -31.28 -11.42
CA ALA A 25 31.61 -30.45 -11.99
C ALA A 25 30.65 -29.95 -10.90
N THR A 26 30.51 -28.63 -10.88
CA THR A 26 29.49 -27.83 -10.22
C THR A 26 28.09 -28.48 -10.22
N ASN A 27 27.60 -28.86 -9.04
CA ASN A 27 26.18 -29.19 -8.87
C ASN A 27 25.36 -27.90 -8.81
N ALA A 28 24.94 -27.43 -9.98
CA ALA A 28 23.71 -26.67 -10.09
C ALA A 28 22.56 -27.56 -9.59
N MET A 29 21.76 -27.03 -8.68
CA MET A 29 20.52 -27.68 -8.26
C MET A 29 19.60 -27.88 -9.48
N PRO A 30 18.86 -29.00 -9.56
CA PRO A 30 17.92 -29.19 -10.64
C PRO A 30 16.82 -28.14 -10.51
N VAL A 31 16.64 -27.34 -11.57
CA VAL A 31 15.42 -26.57 -11.80
C VAL A 31 14.27 -27.54 -11.68
N SER A 32 13.43 -27.33 -10.68
CA SER A 32 12.13 -27.99 -10.60
C SER A 32 11.37 -27.58 -11.86
N GLU A 33 11.23 -28.49 -12.82
CA GLU A 33 10.20 -28.39 -13.86
C GLU A 33 8.85 -28.32 -13.13
N HIS A 34 8.39 -27.11 -12.84
CA HIS A 34 6.99 -26.88 -12.60
C HIS A 34 6.27 -27.18 -13.90
N VAL A 35 5.67 -28.36 -13.97
CA VAL A 35 4.61 -28.65 -14.92
C VAL A 35 3.54 -27.59 -14.68
N GLN A 36 3.50 -26.58 -15.54
CA GLN A 36 2.44 -25.58 -15.59
C GLN A 36 1.11 -26.32 -15.64
N THR A 37 0.34 -26.25 -14.56
CA THR A 37 -1.08 -26.51 -14.62
C THR A 37 -1.66 -25.48 -15.57
N ILE A 38 -2.01 -25.91 -16.80
CA ILE A 38 -2.63 -25.03 -17.78
C ILE A 38 -3.99 -24.63 -17.21
N ALA A 39 -4.07 -23.45 -16.59
CA ALA A 39 -5.30 -22.90 -16.03
C ALA A 39 -6.31 -22.50 -17.13
N SER A 40 -5.84 -22.42 -18.37
CA SER A 40 -6.60 -22.09 -19.57
C SER A 40 -6.74 -23.31 -20.48
N THR A 41 -7.88 -23.45 -21.16
CA THR A 41 -8.04 -24.46 -22.22
C THR A 41 -7.37 -24.05 -23.53
N ALA A 42 -6.83 -22.84 -23.62
CA ALA A 42 -6.13 -22.30 -24.78
C ALA A 42 -4.62 -22.21 -24.52
N ASN A 43 -3.83 -22.64 -25.50
CA ASN A 43 -2.38 -22.42 -25.54
C ASN A 43 -2.07 -21.35 -26.59
N HIS A 44 -1.69 -20.15 -26.14
CA HIS A 44 -1.48 -19.00 -27.01
C HIS A 44 -0.35 -19.20 -28.03
N ALA A 45 0.65 -20.01 -27.70
CA ALA A 45 1.74 -20.37 -28.62
C ALA A 45 1.28 -21.20 -29.83
N MET A 46 0.04 -21.72 -29.84
CA MET A 46 -0.52 -22.51 -30.94
C MET A 46 -1.38 -21.69 -31.89
N PHE A 47 -1.60 -20.39 -31.64
CA PHE A 47 -2.40 -19.54 -32.52
C PHE A 47 -1.53 -18.94 -33.62
N ASP A 48 -1.94 -19.15 -34.88
CA ASP A 48 -1.26 -18.58 -36.05
C ASP A 48 -1.24 -17.04 -36.00
N SER A 49 -2.29 -16.41 -35.47
CA SER A 49 -2.38 -14.95 -35.28
C SER A 49 -1.34 -14.37 -34.33
N LEU A 50 -0.76 -15.20 -33.44
CA LEU A 50 0.31 -14.82 -32.51
C LEU A 50 1.68 -15.35 -32.95
N SER A 51 1.75 -16.04 -34.10
CA SER A 51 3.00 -16.60 -34.65
C SER A 51 3.70 -15.67 -35.64
N GLN A 52 3.17 -14.45 -35.83
CA GLN A 52 3.74 -13.41 -36.66
C GLN A 52 4.74 -12.54 -35.90
N GLU A 53 5.58 -11.80 -36.64
CA GLU A 53 6.41 -10.74 -36.06
C GLU A 53 5.53 -9.53 -35.76
N PHE A 54 5.72 -8.91 -34.59
CA PHE A 54 5.05 -7.68 -34.19
C PHE A 54 6.07 -6.56 -34.02
N ASP A 55 5.95 -5.51 -34.82
CA ASP A 55 6.82 -4.32 -34.73
C ASP A 55 6.29 -3.31 -33.69
N TYR A 56 5.01 -3.42 -33.33
CA TYR A 56 4.31 -2.44 -32.51
C TYR A 56 3.33 -3.13 -31.55
N ALA A 57 3.23 -2.64 -30.31
CA ALA A 57 2.47 -3.33 -29.27
C ALA A 57 0.94 -3.32 -29.50
N PRO A 58 0.32 -2.24 -30.01
CA PRO A 58 -1.08 -2.27 -30.46
C PRO A 58 -1.41 -3.36 -31.48
N ASP A 59 -0.48 -3.74 -32.38
CA ASP A 59 -0.71 -4.84 -33.34
C ASP A 59 -0.94 -6.18 -32.61
N VAL A 60 -0.33 -6.37 -31.43
CA VAL A 60 -0.58 -7.53 -30.57
C VAL A 60 -1.99 -7.47 -30.00
N THR A 61 -2.45 -6.29 -29.56
CA THR A 61 -3.81 -6.10 -29.06
C THR A 61 -4.83 -6.38 -30.16
N GLU A 62 -4.62 -5.89 -31.38
CA GLU A 62 -5.48 -6.22 -32.53
C GLU A 62 -5.59 -7.74 -32.74
N ALA A 63 -4.46 -8.47 -32.70
CA ALA A 63 -4.46 -9.93 -32.81
C ALA A 63 -5.20 -10.62 -31.65
N CYS A 64 -5.08 -10.11 -30.41
CA CYS A 64 -5.83 -10.60 -29.26
C CYS A 64 -7.35 -10.41 -29.45
N LEU A 65 -7.77 -9.27 -30.01
CA LEU A 65 -9.18 -8.92 -30.19
C LEU A 65 -9.91 -9.78 -31.23
N GLU A 66 -9.19 -10.52 -32.08
CA GLU A 66 -9.80 -11.53 -32.97
C GLU A 66 -10.53 -12.63 -32.18
N CYS A 67 -10.09 -12.93 -30.95
CA CYS A 67 -10.67 -13.93 -30.07
C CYS A 67 -11.31 -13.34 -28.80
N HIS A 68 -10.74 -12.24 -28.27
CA HIS A 68 -11.16 -11.59 -27.03
C HIS A 68 -12.01 -10.33 -27.30
N THR A 69 -13.08 -10.48 -28.08
CA THR A 69 -13.84 -9.37 -28.71
C THR A 69 -14.49 -8.37 -27.74
N GLU A 70 -14.60 -8.72 -26.46
CA GLU A 70 -15.18 -7.86 -25.41
C GLU A 70 -14.14 -7.33 -24.41
N ALA A 71 -12.91 -7.85 -24.42
CA ALA A 71 -11.93 -7.56 -23.38
C ALA A 71 -11.55 -6.08 -23.32
N SER A 72 -11.33 -5.44 -24.49
CA SER A 72 -11.03 -4.01 -24.54
C SER A 72 -12.20 -3.16 -24.05
N LYS A 73 -13.42 -3.45 -24.52
CA LYS A 73 -14.63 -2.75 -24.09
C LYS A 73 -14.85 -2.85 -22.58
N GLN A 74 -14.64 -4.03 -22.02
CA GLN A 74 -14.69 -4.25 -20.57
C GLN A 74 -13.65 -3.40 -19.85
N MET A 75 -12.40 -3.38 -20.33
CA MET A 75 -11.34 -2.52 -19.79
C MET A 75 -11.69 -1.04 -19.89
N HIS A 76 -12.32 -0.58 -20.98
CA HIS A 76 -12.71 0.81 -21.19
C HIS A 76 -13.69 1.33 -20.13
N GLU A 77 -14.42 0.44 -19.44
CA GLU A 77 -15.33 0.80 -18.37
C GLU A 77 -14.66 0.88 -16.98
N THR A 78 -13.35 0.60 -16.90
CA THR A 78 -12.62 0.51 -15.64
C THR A 78 -11.87 1.80 -15.28
N PHE A 79 -11.53 1.96 -14.00
CA PHE A 79 -10.61 3.01 -13.56
C PHE A 79 -9.18 2.79 -14.06
N HIS A 80 -8.77 1.55 -14.35
CA HIS A 80 -7.43 1.27 -14.86
C HIS A 80 -7.21 1.90 -16.24
N TRP A 81 -8.27 1.92 -17.07
CA TRP A 81 -8.30 2.63 -18.35
C TRP A 81 -8.53 4.12 -18.20
N ASN A 82 -9.65 4.54 -17.59
CA ASN A 82 -10.03 5.96 -17.59
C ASN A 82 -9.14 6.82 -16.69
N TRP A 83 -8.53 6.22 -15.67
CA TRP A 83 -7.86 6.94 -14.57
C TRP A 83 -8.74 8.01 -13.90
N ALA A 84 -10.05 7.93 -14.12
CA ALA A 84 -11.05 8.87 -13.69
C ALA A 84 -12.32 8.11 -13.31
N LYS A 85 -13.12 8.72 -12.44
CA LYS A 85 -14.46 8.26 -12.09
C LYS A 85 -15.32 9.47 -11.77
N GLU A 86 -16.59 9.40 -12.10
CA GLU A 86 -17.58 10.37 -11.66
C GLU A 86 -17.88 10.20 -10.15
N VAL A 87 -17.78 11.29 -9.40
CA VAL A 87 -18.13 11.40 -7.98
C VAL A 87 -18.87 12.73 -7.81
N ASP A 88 -20.11 12.69 -7.30
CA ASP A 88 -20.98 13.86 -7.13
C ASP A 88 -21.07 14.75 -8.39
N ASP A 89 -21.41 14.12 -9.54
CA ASP A 89 -21.52 14.75 -10.86
C ASP A 89 -20.22 15.44 -11.36
N LYS A 90 -19.06 15.06 -10.81
CA LYS A 90 -17.74 15.56 -11.21
C LYS A 90 -16.79 14.41 -11.54
N MET A 91 -16.11 14.51 -12.67
CA MET A 91 -15.03 13.59 -13.02
C MET A 91 -13.79 13.90 -12.17
N VAL A 92 -13.33 12.91 -11.42
CA VAL A 92 -12.15 12.99 -10.56
C VAL A 92 -11.23 11.79 -10.76
N GLY A 93 -9.92 12.04 -10.73
CA GLY A 93 -8.91 10.99 -10.83
C GLY A 93 -7.60 11.48 -11.42
N LYS A 94 -6.65 10.55 -11.63
CA LYS A 94 -5.31 10.83 -12.14
C LYS A 94 -5.33 11.39 -13.58
N GLY A 95 -6.33 11.01 -14.37
CA GLY A 95 -6.55 11.54 -15.73
C GLY A 95 -7.19 12.93 -15.72
N GLU A 96 -7.73 13.35 -14.58
CA GLU A 96 -8.40 14.62 -14.36
C GLU A 96 -7.56 15.51 -13.42
N ASN A 97 -8.22 16.35 -12.62
CA ASN A 97 -7.58 17.33 -11.75
C ASN A 97 -7.21 16.81 -10.35
N ALA A 98 -7.22 15.49 -10.12
CA ALA A 98 -6.79 14.95 -8.84
C ALA A 98 -5.26 14.89 -8.74
N PHE A 99 -4.73 15.18 -7.56
CA PHE A 99 -3.29 15.25 -7.33
C PHE A 99 -2.87 14.53 -6.05
N ASN A 100 -1.57 14.31 -5.92
CA ASN A 100 -0.95 13.82 -4.69
C ASN A 100 0.24 14.70 -4.33
N ASN A 101 0.78 14.54 -3.12
CA ASN A 101 1.99 15.24 -2.69
C ASN A 101 3.29 14.48 -3.01
N TYR A 102 3.32 13.71 -4.10
CA TYR A 102 4.53 13.11 -4.66
C TYR A 102 4.88 13.82 -5.97
N CYS A 103 4.50 13.24 -7.11
CA CYS A 103 4.73 13.81 -8.43
C CYS A 103 3.67 14.85 -8.84
N VAL A 104 2.78 15.25 -7.92
CA VAL A 104 1.74 16.26 -8.13
C VAL A 104 0.66 15.79 -9.11
N SER A 105 0.87 15.85 -10.42
CA SER A 105 -0.14 15.51 -11.43
C SER A 105 0.37 14.52 -12.48
N ALA A 106 -0.51 13.63 -12.94
CA ALA A 106 -0.23 12.75 -14.08
C ALA A 106 -0.58 13.43 -15.41
N ARG A 107 -1.70 14.18 -15.47
CA ARG A 107 -2.08 14.97 -16.65
C ARG A 107 -1.00 16.02 -16.97
N GLY A 108 -0.60 16.05 -18.23
CA GLY A 108 0.54 16.82 -18.70
C GLY A 108 1.92 16.19 -18.46
N ASN A 109 2.02 15.06 -17.75
CA ASN A 109 3.27 14.37 -17.43
C ASN A 109 3.26 12.92 -17.93
N GLN A 110 3.58 12.76 -19.21
CA GLN A 110 3.44 11.50 -19.96
C GLN A 110 4.28 10.35 -19.43
N SER A 111 5.38 10.63 -18.72
CA SER A 111 6.16 9.58 -18.06
C SER A 111 5.34 8.77 -17.06
N CYS A 112 4.24 9.34 -16.53
CA CYS A 112 3.33 8.66 -15.62
C CYS A 112 2.54 7.54 -16.30
N THR A 113 2.27 7.63 -17.62
CA THR A 113 1.47 6.64 -18.36
C THR A 113 2.22 5.35 -18.65
N GLN A 114 3.49 5.24 -18.22
CA GLN A 114 4.14 3.93 -18.06
C GLN A 114 3.36 3.00 -17.13
N CYS A 115 2.54 3.55 -16.22
CA CYS A 115 1.67 2.81 -15.30
C CYS A 115 0.19 2.81 -15.72
N HIS A 116 -0.13 3.28 -16.93
CA HIS A 116 -1.46 3.19 -17.51
C HIS A 116 -1.60 1.86 -18.25
N THR A 117 -2.80 1.28 -18.28
CA THR A 117 -3.09 0.00 -18.96
C THR A 117 -3.35 0.20 -20.45
N GLY A 118 -2.67 1.16 -21.06
CA GLY A 118 -2.79 1.48 -22.47
C GLY A 118 -1.51 2.02 -23.09
N TYR A 119 -1.60 2.22 -24.39
CA TYR A 119 -0.52 2.61 -25.27
C TYR A 119 -0.75 4.00 -25.83
N GLY A 120 0.24 4.89 -25.73
CA GLY A 120 0.25 6.16 -26.45
C GLY A 120 -0.48 7.32 -25.76
N TRP A 121 -0.97 7.15 -24.52
CA TRP A 121 -1.56 8.27 -23.78
C TRP A 121 -0.49 9.31 -23.43
N ARG A 122 -0.41 10.33 -24.29
CA ARG A 122 0.62 11.37 -24.25
C ARG A 122 0.03 12.78 -24.09
N ASN A 123 -1.24 12.98 -24.37
CA ASN A 123 -1.92 14.26 -24.30
C ASN A 123 -3.43 14.03 -24.39
N ASP A 124 -4.17 15.13 -24.52
CA ASP A 124 -5.63 15.12 -24.63
C ASP A 124 -6.13 14.57 -25.98
N ASP A 125 -5.23 14.29 -26.95
CA ASP A 125 -5.57 13.64 -28.23
C ASP A 125 -5.66 12.11 -28.11
N PHE A 126 -5.55 11.55 -26.90
CA PHE A 126 -5.62 10.10 -26.69
C PHE A 126 -7.04 9.57 -26.93
N GLU A 127 -7.16 8.57 -27.80
CA GLU A 127 -8.42 7.96 -28.20
C GLU A 127 -8.81 6.88 -27.18
N PHE A 128 -9.62 7.25 -26.20
CA PHE A 128 -10.11 6.34 -25.15
C PHE A 128 -11.10 5.27 -25.66
N ASP A 129 -11.59 5.39 -26.88
CA ASP A 129 -12.48 4.44 -27.54
C ASP A 129 -11.77 3.47 -28.50
N ALA A 130 -10.51 3.74 -28.85
CA ALA A 130 -9.68 2.86 -29.67
C ALA A 130 -9.28 1.58 -28.91
N GLU A 131 -9.82 0.44 -29.33
CA GLU A 131 -9.68 -0.84 -28.63
C GLU A 131 -8.22 -1.37 -28.69
N GLU A 132 -7.51 -1.12 -29.78
CA GLU A 132 -6.12 -1.49 -30.00
C GLU A 132 -5.14 -0.81 -29.02
N ASN A 133 -5.56 0.29 -28.40
CA ASN A 133 -4.74 1.02 -27.44
C ASN A 133 -4.73 0.39 -26.05
N VAL A 134 -5.54 -0.64 -25.76
CA VAL A 134 -5.47 -1.38 -24.50
C VAL A 134 -4.20 -2.24 -24.45
N ASP A 135 -3.47 -2.14 -23.35
CA ASP A 135 -2.29 -2.95 -23.10
C ASP A 135 -2.71 -4.26 -22.41
N CYS A 136 -2.93 -5.32 -23.21
CA CYS A 136 -3.23 -6.65 -22.69
C CYS A 136 -2.02 -7.29 -21.97
N LEU A 137 -0.79 -6.94 -22.40
CA LEU A 137 0.43 -7.63 -21.99
C LEU A 137 0.89 -7.25 -20.58
N VAL A 138 0.65 -6.01 -20.15
CA VAL A 138 1.08 -5.52 -18.83
C VAL A 138 0.52 -6.34 -17.67
N CYS A 139 -0.69 -6.89 -17.82
CA CYS A 139 -1.33 -7.73 -16.82
C CYS A 139 -1.11 -9.23 -17.08
N HIS A 140 -0.96 -9.65 -18.34
CA HIS A 140 -1.02 -11.06 -18.73
C HIS A 140 0.31 -11.69 -19.14
N ASP A 141 1.41 -10.93 -19.20
CA ASP A 141 2.75 -11.49 -19.44
C ASP A 141 3.12 -12.50 -18.35
N THR A 142 3.52 -13.73 -18.73
CA THR A 142 4.08 -14.72 -17.79
C THR A 142 5.56 -15.00 -18.04
N THR A 143 6.18 -14.29 -18.98
CA THR A 143 7.60 -14.44 -19.31
C THR A 143 8.52 -13.65 -18.38
N GLY A 144 7.99 -12.62 -17.73
CA GLY A 144 8.77 -11.67 -16.93
C GLY A 144 9.66 -10.75 -17.77
N THR A 145 9.43 -10.67 -19.09
CA THR A 145 10.24 -9.87 -20.02
C THR A 145 9.52 -8.63 -20.52
N TYR A 146 8.19 -8.55 -20.36
CA TYR A 146 7.43 -7.38 -20.77
C TYR A 146 7.65 -6.20 -19.83
N LYS A 147 8.06 -5.05 -20.39
CA LYS A 147 8.27 -3.83 -19.61
C LYS A 147 7.99 -2.58 -20.43
N LYS A 148 7.10 -1.73 -19.89
CA LYS A 148 6.80 -0.40 -20.43
C LYS A 148 7.96 0.57 -20.17
N SER A 149 8.19 1.48 -21.11
CA SER A 149 9.21 2.52 -21.02
C SER A 149 8.65 3.78 -20.35
N ALA A 150 9.42 4.32 -19.40
CA ALA A 150 9.14 5.62 -18.77
C ALA A 150 9.11 6.80 -19.74
N ALA A 151 9.71 6.65 -20.93
CA ALA A 151 9.87 7.71 -21.91
C ALA A 151 8.91 7.60 -23.10
N SER A 152 8.12 6.51 -23.18
CA SER A 152 7.38 6.14 -24.38
C SER A 152 5.86 6.09 -24.18
N SER A 153 5.31 6.85 -23.22
CA SER A 153 3.85 7.02 -23.04
C SER A 153 3.07 5.70 -22.98
N GLY A 154 3.60 4.71 -22.26
CA GLY A 154 2.98 3.40 -22.13
C GLY A 154 3.48 2.33 -23.09
N HIS A 155 4.26 2.66 -24.12
CA HIS A 155 4.87 1.64 -24.98
C HIS A 155 6.10 0.99 -24.35
N PRO A 156 6.42 -0.27 -24.68
CA PRO A 156 7.72 -0.85 -24.40
C PRO A 156 8.81 -0.26 -25.30
N TYR A 157 10.06 -0.71 -25.13
CA TYR A 157 11.09 -0.47 -26.15
C TYR A 157 10.92 -1.49 -27.28
N TYR A 158 10.81 -0.99 -28.52
CA TYR A 158 10.76 -1.82 -29.73
C TYR A 158 12.14 -2.12 -30.31
N GLU A 159 13.15 -1.36 -29.87
CA GLU A 159 14.54 -1.55 -30.24
C GLU A 159 15.44 -1.37 -29.02
N ASP A 160 16.62 -2.00 -29.06
CA ASP A 160 17.65 -1.83 -28.03
C ASP A 160 17.99 -0.34 -27.87
N THR A 161 17.64 0.23 -26.72
CA THR A 161 17.73 1.66 -26.46
C THR A 161 18.66 1.95 -25.29
N VAL A 162 19.61 2.88 -25.44
CA VAL A 162 20.50 3.27 -24.34
C VAL A 162 19.86 4.36 -23.49
N VAL A 163 19.62 4.06 -22.21
CA VAL A 163 19.06 5.00 -21.22
C VAL A 163 20.02 5.10 -20.04
N GLY A 164 20.51 6.31 -19.75
CA GLY A 164 21.43 6.53 -18.63
C GLY A 164 22.72 5.70 -18.73
N GLY A 165 23.18 5.39 -19.94
CA GLY A 165 24.36 4.55 -20.18
C GLY A 165 24.13 3.04 -20.10
N THR A 166 22.89 2.60 -19.84
CA THR A 166 22.51 1.17 -19.80
C THR A 166 21.65 0.82 -21.00
N VAL A 167 21.93 -0.30 -21.67
CA VAL A 167 21.10 -0.83 -22.76
C VAL A 167 19.81 -1.40 -22.17
N GLN A 168 18.68 -0.82 -22.52
CA GLN A 168 17.35 -1.41 -22.35
C GLN A 168 17.07 -2.25 -23.59
N LYS A 169 16.78 -3.54 -23.39
CA LYS A 169 16.50 -4.46 -24.49
C LYS A 169 15.12 -4.21 -25.08
N ALA A 170 15.01 -4.43 -26.39
CA ALA A 170 13.71 -4.53 -27.04
C ALA A 170 12.89 -5.67 -26.42
N VAL A 171 11.58 -5.47 -26.33
CA VAL A 171 10.66 -6.54 -25.94
C VAL A 171 10.36 -7.42 -27.15
N ASP A 172 10.52 -8.72 -27.00
CA ASP A 172 10.05 -9.70 -28.00
C ASP A 172 8.54 -9.86 -27.85
N LEU A 173 7.78 -9.05 -28.59
CA LEU A 173 6.32 -8.98 -28.51
C LEU A 173 5.65 -10.31 -28.88
N ALA A 174 6.17 -11.03 -29.87
CA ALA A 174 5.64 -12.33 -30.28
C ALA A 174 5.84 -13.37 -29.16
N PHE A 175 7.05 -13.41 -28.59
CA PHE A 175 7.33 -14.29 -27.46
C PHE A 175 6.43 -14.01 -26.25
N VAL A 176 6.25 -12.74 -25.88
CA VAL A 176 5.34 -12.36 -24.79
C VAL A 176 3.90 -12.77 -25.10
N ALA A 177 3.39 -12.42 -26.30
CA ALA A 177 2.02 -12.71 -26.72
C ALA A 177 1.70 -14.22 -26.71
N GLN A 178 2.65 -15.06 -27.13
CA GLN A 178 2.50 -16.51 -27.14
C GLN A 178 2.50 -17.13 -25.73
N ASN A 179 3.01 -16.42 -24.73
CA ASN A 179 3.14 -16.88 -23.35
C ASN A 179 2.28 -16.06 -22.39
N VAL A 180 1.19 -15.45 -22.87
CA VAL A 180 0.22 -14.80 -21.99
C VAL A 180 -0.56 -15.82 -21.17
N GLY A 181 -0.93 -15.43 -19.94
CA GLY A 181 -1.63 -16.28 -19.00
C GLY A 181 -2.36 -15.50 -17.92
N SER A 182 -2.73 -16.19 -16.83
CA SER A 182 -3.31 -15.53 -15.66
C SER A 182 -2.28 -14.60 -15.02
N PRO A 183 -2.67 -13.37 -14.62
CA PRO A 183 -1.78 -12.45 -13.94
C PRO A 183 -1.18 -13.05 -12.66
N ASN A 184 0.03 -12.64 -12.32
CA ASN A 184 0.68 -12.92 -11.05
C ASN A 184 1.08 -11.59 -10.37
N ARG A 185 1.64 -11.66 -9.15
CA ARG A 185 1.94 -10.48 -8.32
C ARG A 185 2.90 -9.52 -9.01
N ASP A 186 3.88 -10.02 -9.74
CA ASP A 186 4.84 -9.22 -10.51
C ASP A 186 4.18 -8.33 -11.57
N ASN A 187 3.15 -8.82 -12.26
CA ASN A 187 2.37 -8.01 -13.21
C ASN A 187 1.73 -6.79 -12.53
N CYS A 188 1.04 -7.01 -11.39
CA CYS A 188 0.40 -5.93 -10.65
C CYS A 188 1.44 -4.97 -10.04
N LEU A 189 2.51 -5.53 -9.46
CA LEU A 189 3.55 -4.77 -8.78
C LEU A 189 4.43 -3.96 -9.73
N ALA A 190 4.50 -4.30 -11.03
CA ALA A 190 5.15 -3.48 -12.05
C ALA A 190 4.66 -2.02 -12.07
N CYS A 191 3.43 -1.78 -11.62
CA CYS A 191 2.88 -0.43 -11.44
C CYS A 191 2.64 -0.09 -9.96
N HIS A 192 2.05 -1.01 -9.19
CA HIS A 192 1.59 -0.73 -7.82
C HIS A 192 2.73 -0.57 -6.81
N ALA A 193 3.86 -1.26 -7.00
CA ALA A 193 5.05 -1.10 -6.15
C ALA A 193 5.85 0.16 -6.49
N LEU A 194 5.76 0.66 -7.73
CA LEU A 194 6.63 1.72 -8.27
C LEU A 194 6.03 3.14 -8.19
N GLY A 195 4.85 3.26 -7.61
CA GLY A 195 4.15 4.54 -7.46
C GLY A 195 4.96 5.57 -6.66
N GLY A 196 4.81 6.86 -6.98
CA GLY A 196 5.54 7.94 -6.30
C GLY A 196 7.00 8.10 -6.76
N GLY A 197 7.40 7.40 -7.82
CA GLY A 197 8.69 7.58 -8.49
C GLY A 197 9.76 6.56 -8.12
N GLY A 198 9.38 5.40 -7.59
CA GLY A 198 10.28 4.29 -7.26
C GLY A 198 9.61 3.18 -6.47
N ASN A 199 10.31 2.05 -6.28
CA ASN A 199 9.83 0.90 -5.51
C ASN A 199 9.63 1.25 -4.02
N GLY A 200 8.49 0.88 -3.43
CA GLY A 200 8.17 1.05 -2.00
C GLY A 200 7.91 2.50 -1.56
N VAL A 201 8.06 3.46 -2.49
CA VAL A 201 8.07 4.89 -2.20
C VAL A 201 6.74 5.38 -1.65
N LYS A 202 5.60 4.98 -2.27
CA LYS A 202 4.31 5.63 -2.03
C LYS A 202 3.46 4.98 -0.95
N HIS A 203 3.10 3.70 -1.08
CA HIS A 203 2.06 3.09 -0.24
C HIS A 203 2.56 2.66 1.13
N GLY A 204 3.81 2.22 1.24
CA GLY A 204 4.41 1.78 2.50
C GLY A 204 4.10 0.32 2.84
N ASP A 205 3.04 -0.26 2.30
CA ASP A 205 2.71 -1.69 2.46
C ASP A 205 2.80 -2.47 1.14
N THR A 206 3.23 -1.82 0.06
CA THR A 206 3.28 -2.41 -1.28
C THR A 206 4.63 -2.08 -1.93
N ASP A 207 5.45 -3.12 -2.13
CA ASP A 207 6.74 -3.03 -2.79
C ASP A 207 7.09 -4.36 -3.50
N LEU A 208 8.17 -4.39 -4.29
CA LEU A 208 8.56 -5.56 -5.09
C LEU A 208 8.95 -6.81 -4.27
N SER A 209 9.19 -6.70 -2.96
CA SER A 209 9.40 -7.89 -2.11
C SER A 209 8.12 -8.72 -1.93
N LEU A 210 6.96 -8.18 -2.29
CA LEU A 210 5.70 -8.93 -2.35
C LEU A 210 5.59 -9.85 -3.56
N ILE A 211 6.56 -9.86 -4.49
CA ILE A 211 6.60 -10.87 -5.56
C ILE A 211 6.81 -12.26 -4.95
N ASP A 212 7.73 -12.37 -4.00
CA ASP A 212 8.10 -13.61 -3.30
C ASP A 212 8.36 -13.30 -1.81
N PRO A 213 7.30 -13.01 -1.03
CA PRO A 213 7.46 -12.57 0.36
C PRO A 213 7.66 -13.76 1.30
N SER A 214 8.47 -13.58 2.33
CA SER A 214 8.49 -14.52 3.46
C SER A 214 7.16 -14.48 4.23
N PHE A 215 6.87 -15.54 4.99
CA PHE A 215 5.65 -15.62 5.78
C PHE A 215 5.53 -14.47 6.82
N GLU A 216 6.66 -14.00 7.35
CA GLU A 216 6.70 -12.88 8.28
C GLU A 216 6.31 -11.56 7.61
N LEU A 217 6.65 -11.38 6.33
CA LEU A 217 6.35 -10.15 5.59
C LEU A 217 4.87 -10.07 5.23
N ASP A 218 4.30 -11.11 4.63
CA ASP A 218 2.86 -11.20 4.36
C ASP A 218 2.37 -12.66 4.42
N VAL A 219 1.49 -12.94 5.38
CA VAL A 219 0.97 -14.30 5.62
C VAL A 219 0.07 -14.83 4.51
N HIS A 220 -0.51 -13.97 3.67
CA HIS A 220 -1.42 -14.37 2.59
C HIS A 220 -0.66 -14.59 1.28
N MET A 221 0.29 -13.72 0.97
CA MET A 221 1.04 -13.77 -0.30
C MET A 221 2.28 -14.68 -0.23
N SER A 222 2.69 -15.15 0.94
CA SER A 222 3.87 -16.00 1.06
C SER A 222 3.66 -17.38 0.41
N PRO A 223 4.62 -17.85 -0.43
CA PRO A 223 4.56 -19.18 -1.04
C PRO A 223 4.75 -20.33 -0.04
N ASP A 224 5.22 -20.04 1.17
CA ASP A 224 5.31 -21.03 2.25
C ASP A 224 3.91 -21.50 2.73
N LYS A 225 2.85 -20.75 2.38
CA LYS A 225 1.47 -21.00 2.80
C LYS A 225 0.48 -20.90 1.64
N LEU A 226 -0.23 -19.77 1.56
CA LEU A 226 -1.38 -19.59 0.68
C LEU A 226 -0.97 -19.19 -0.74
N ASP A 227 0.21 -18.56 -0.88
CA ASP A 227 0.76 -18.05 -2.14
C ASP A 227 -0.23 -17.20 -2.95
N PHE A 228 -1.05 -16.39 -2.28
CA PHE A 228 -2.10 -15.64 -2.97
C PHE A 228 -1.50 -14.71 -4.03
N ALA A 229 -2.01 -14.80 -5.25
CA ALA A 229 -1.90 -13.75 -6.24
C ALA A 229 -2.81 -12.57 -5.85
N CYS A 230 -2.59 -11.39 -6.44
CA CYS A 230 -3.36 -10.20 -6.09
C CYS A 230 -4.87 -10.42 -6.28
N GLN A 231 -5.25 -11.07 -7.37
CA GLN A 231 -6.64 -11.32 -7.75
C GLN A 231 -7.37 -12.35 -6.89
N ASP A 232 -6.67 -13.14 -6.05
CA ASP A 232 -7.33 -14.04 -5.09
C ASP A 232 -8.11 -13.24 -4.04
N CYS A 233 -7.63 -12.03 -3.73
CA CYS A 233 -8.33 -11.09 -2.87
C CYS A 233 -9.02 -9.98 -3.68
N HIS A 234 -8.33 -9.44 -4.69
CA HIS A 234 -8.85 -8.45 -5.64
C HIS A 234 -9.61 -9.14 -6.78
N THR A 235 -10.71 -9.80 -6.43
CA THR A 235 -11.52 -10.56 -7.38
C THR A 235 -11.94 -9.68 -8.55
N THR A 236 -11.94 -10.28 -9.73
CA THR A 236 -12.11 -9.58 -11.01
C THR A 236 -13.20 -10.26 -11.81
N ASN A 237 -14.20 -9.48 -12.25
CA ASN A 237 -15.19 -9.91 -13.23
C ASN A 237 -15.28 -8.85 -14.34
N ASP A 238 -15.36 -9.26 -15.60
CA ASP A 238 -15.39 -8.37 -16.76
C ASP A 238 -14.28 -7.30 -16.71
N HIS A 239 -13.05 -7.73 -16.38
CA HIS A 239 -11.88 -6.87 -16.14
C HIS A 239 -12.03 -5.78 -15.04
N ARG A 240 -13.14 -5.78 -14.29
CA ARG A 240 -13.37 -4.89 -13.15
C ARG A 240 -12.75 -5.49 -11.90
N ILE A 241 -11.57 -4.98 -11.55
CA ILE A 241 -10.81 -5.37 -10.35
C ILE A 241 -11.43 -4.71 -9.10
N SER A 242 -11.77 -5.50 -8.07
CA SER A 242 -12.34 -5.02 -6.80
C SER A 242 -11.32 -4.32 -5.88
N GLY A 243 -11.78 -3.64 -4.81
CA GLY A 243 -10.90 -3.11 -3.75
C GLY A 243 -10.63 -1.59 -3.72
N ARG A 244 -11.45 -0.76 -4.38
CA ARG A 244 -11.27 0.70 -4.43
C ARG A 244 -11.72 1.41 -3.14
N TYR A 245 -10.88 2.31 -2.62
CA TYR A 245 -11.08 3.00 -1.32
C TYR A 245 -11.83 4.36 -1.39
N ASN A 246 -12.38 4.73 -2.56
CA ASN A 246 -12.89 6.09 -2.81
C ASN A 246 -14.41 6.21 -2.88
N ASP A 247 -15.21 5.15 -2.69
CA ASP A 247 -16.66 5.31 -2.85
C ASP A 247 -17.60 4.56 -1.90
N ARG A 248 -17.13 3.82 -0.88
CA ARG A 248 -18.04 3.08 0.01
C ARG A 248 -17.55 2.92 1.43
N ALA A 249 -18.54 2.75 2.32
CA ALA A 249 -18.38 2.49 3.75
C ALA A 249 -17.25 1.51 4.07
N ALA A 250 -16.57 1.69 5.20
CA ALA A 250 -15.83 0.61 5.85
C ALA A 250 -16.89 -0.38 6.34
N PHE A 251 -17.19 -1.39 5.53
CA PHE A 251 -18.28 -2.31 5.80
C PHE A 251 -17.77 -3.54 6.57
N ILE A 252 -18.66 -4.12 7.36
CA ILE A 252 -18.50 -5.44 7.96
C ILE A 252 -19.19 -6.41 7.01
N ASP A 253 -18.45 -7.39 6.47
CA ASP A 253 -19.11 -8.52 5.82
C ASP A 253 -19.72 -9.40 6.91
N HIS A 254 -21.05 -9.49 6.94
CA HIS A 254 -21.76 -10.28 7.94
C HIS A 254 -21.86 -11.76 7.53
N GLU A 255 -21.55 -12.10 6.28
CA GLU A 255 -21.57 -13.46 5.76
C GLU A 255 -20.19 -13.86 5.25
N LEU A 256 -19.68 -14.99 5.74
CA LEU A 256 -18.44 -15.57 5.23
C LEU A 256 -18.69 -16.08 3.82
N ASP A 257 -17.99 -15.51 2.86
CA ASP A 257 -18.21 -15.78 1.45
C ASP A 257 -16.91 -16.21 0.73
N MET A 258 -15.78 -16.27 1.43
CA MET A 258 -14.48 -16.71 0.90
C MET A 258 -14.06 -15.99 -0.40
N GLY A 259 -14.51 -14.75 -0.58
CA GLY A 259 -14.30 -13.98 -1.82
C GLY A 259 -15.12 -14.46 -3.03
N GLN A 260 -16.13 -15.33 -2.86
CA GLN A 260 -16.84 -16.00 -3.95
C GLN A 260 -17.97 -15.17 -4.58
N GLN A 261 -18.52 -14.17 -3.91
CA GLN A 261 -19.48 -13.25 -4.50
C GLN A 261 -18.79 -12.16 -5.31
N GLU A 262 -19.48 -11.79 -6.38
CA GLU A 262 -19.15 -10.68 -7.27
C GLU A 262 -19.16 -9.35 -6.48
N ARG A 263 -17.96 -8.80 -6.27
CA ARG A 263 -17.72 -7.61 -5.46
C ARG A 263 -17.43 -6.38 -6.32
N ILE A 264 -18.22 -6.18 -7.40
CA ILE A 264 -18.05 -5.05 -8.32
C ILE A 264 -18.05 -3.73 -7.52
N GLY A 265 -16.88 -3.09 -7.45
CA GLY A 265 -16.71 -1.82 -6.74
C GLY A 265 -16.76 -1.89 -5.21
N ASN A 266 -16.75 -3.07 -4.58
CA ASN A 266 -16.71 -3.18 -3.12
C ASN A 266 -15.25 -3.17 -2.60
N ASN A 267 -15.02 -2.58 -1.42
CA ASN A 267 -13.74 -2.70 -0.71
C ASN A 267 -13.44 -4.18 -0.43
N VAL A 268 -12.20 -4.58 -0.65
CA VAL A 268 -11.70 -5.88 -0.16
C VAL A 268 -11.58 -5.78 1.36
N SER A 269 -12.13 -6.76 2.07
CA SER A 269 -12.14 -6.79 3.55
C SER A 269 -11.64 -8.13 4.08
N CYS A 270 -11.10 -8.13 5.30
CA CYS A 270 -10.66 -9.35 5.97
C CYS A 270 -11.84 -10.28 6.26
N GLU A 271 -13.02 -9.70 6.52
CA GLU A 271 -14.25 -10.41 6.83
C GLU A 271 -14.78 -11.28 5.68
N SER A 272 -14.26 -11.08 4.46
CA SER A 272 -14.55 -11.93 3.31
C SER A 272 -14.16 -13.39 3.55
N CYS A 273 -13.07 -13.63 4.28
CA CYS A 273 -12.51 -14.96 4.54
C CYS A 273 -12.47 -15.30 6.04
N HIS A 274 -12.48 -14.29 6.91
CA HIS A 274 -12.42 -14.44 8.37
C HIS A 274 -13.73 -14.05 9.03
N GLY A 275 -14.13 -14.75 10.10
CA GLY A 275 -15.33 -14.34 10.85
C GLY A 275 -15.17 -12.93 11.43
N PRO A 276 -16.27 -12.18 11.65
CA PRO A 276 -16.20 -10.83 12.24
C PRO A 276 -15.71 -10.82 13.71
N THR A 277 -15.70 -12.00 14.34
CA THR A 277 -15.16 -12.26 15.68
C THR A 277 -14.26 -13.50 15.63
N PRO A 278 -13.07 -13.40 14.99
CA PRO A 278 -12.25 -14.57 14.70
C PRO A 278 -11.42 -15.04 15.89
N HIS A 279 -11.44 -14.33 17.02
CA HIS A 279 -10.58 -14.62 18.16
C HIS A 279 -11.27 -15.52 19.18
N ASN A 280 -10.46 -16.21 19.99
CA ASN A 280 -10.97 -17.00 21.12
C ASN A 280 -11.28 -16.14 22.36
N THR A 281 -11.07 -14.83 22.28
CA THR A 281 -11.21 -13.89 23.39
C THR A 281 -12.20 -12.79 23.04
N ARG A 282 -13.34 -12.80 23.73
CA ARG A 282 -14.40 -11.79 23.57
C ARG A 282 -13.90 -10.35 23.70
N ALA A 283 -12.86 -10.12 24.52
CA ALA A 283 -12.27 -8.81 24.67
C ALA A 283 -11.68 -8.30 23.35
N ILE A 284 -10.95 -9.13 22.60
CA ILE A 284 -10.37 -8.76 21.29
C ILE A 284 -11.47 -8.65 20.25
N ASP A 285 -12.42 -9.60 20.22
CA ASP A 285 -13.55 -9.54 19.27
C ASP A 285 -14.39 -8.28 19.43
N ASN A 286 -14.58 -7.78 20.65
CA ASN A 286 -15.29 -6.51 20.84
C ASN A 286 -14.58 -5.31 20.19
N HIS A 287 -13.26 -5.37 19.97
CA HIS A 287 -12.54 -4.29 19.28
C HIS A 287 -12.89 -4.21 17.80
N THR A 288 -13.29 -5.30 17.15
CA THR A 288 -13.62 -5.29 15.71
C THR A 288 -14.82 -4.38 15.39
N ALA A 289 -15.59 -3.97 16.40
CA ALA A 289 -16.64 -2.97 16.25
C ALA A 289 -16.09 -1.56 15.91
N LYS A 290 -14.88 -1.22 16.37
CA LYS A 290 -14.31 0.14 16.21
C LYS A 290 -12.85 0.17 15.77
N VAL A 291 -12.19 -0.97 15.63
CA VAL A 291 -10.79 -1.11 15.21
C VAL A 291 -10.74 -2.03 14.00
N ALA A 292 -10.17 -1.56 12.89
CA ALA A 292 -9.98 -2.37 11.69
C ALA A 292 -8.96 -3.50 11.94
N CYS A 293 -9.11 -4.64 11.28
CA CYS A 293 -8.20 -5.78 11.44
C CYS A 293 -6.74 -5.37 11.14
N THR A 294 -6.52 -4.58 10.10
CA THR A 294 -5.18 -4.10 9.69
C THR A 294 -4.53 -3.22 10.76
N SER A 295 -5.31 -2.52 11.60
CA SER A 295 -4.75 -1.71 12.70
C SER A 295 -3.97 -2.56 13.71
N CYS A 296 -4.38 -3.81 13.90
CA CYS A 296 -3.72 -4.76 14.80
C CYS A 296 -2.76 -5.71 14.06
N HIS A 297 -3.08 -6.08 12.82
CA HIS A 297 -2.37 -7.13 12.07
C HIS A 297 -1.33 -6.59 11.07
N VAL A 298 -1.22 -5.28 10.89
CA VAL A 298 -0.12 -4.64 10.16
C VAL A 298 0.57 -3.66 11.13
N PRO A 299 1.47 -4.16 12.01
CA PRO A 299 2.02 -3.37 13.10
C PRO A 299 2.96 -2.27 12.62
N GLU A 300 3.59 -2.46 11.45
CA GLU A 300 4.57 -1.56 10.84
C GLU A 300 4.36 -1.55 9.32
N MET A 301 4.64 -0.42 8.66
CA MET A 301 4.79 -0.32 7.22
C MET A 301 6.27 -0.35 6.84
N ALA A 302 6.58 -0.62 5.57
CA ALA A 302 7.92 -0.78 5.03
C ALA A 302 8.72 -1.86 5.79
N ARG A 303 8.06 -3.00 6.03
CA ARG A 303 8.61 -4.16 6.74
C ARG A 303 9.60 -4.97 5.89
N GLY A 304 9.48 -4.85 4.57
CA GLY A 304 10.38 -5.47 3.59
C GLY A 304 11.78 -4.84 3.58
N PRO A 305 12.60 -5.13 2.56
CA PRO A 305 13.95 -4.59 2.46
C PRO A 305 13.99 -3.12 2.01
N TYR A 306 12.88 -2.56 1.55
CA TYR A 306 12.82 -1.23 0.93
C TYR A 306 12.32 -0.15 1.90
N LEU A 307 12.78 1.08 1.69
CA LEU A 307 12.32 2.25 2.41
C LEU A 307 11.02 2.79 1.82
N THR A 308 10.21 3.44 2.65
CA THR A 308 9.09 4.25 2.20
C THR A 308 9.38 5.73 2.42
N LYS A 309 8.97 6.60 1.48
CA LYS A 309 9.19 8.04 1.61
C LYS A 309 8.19 8.61 2.61
N LEU A 310 8.68 9.32 3.63
CA LEU A 310 7.85 9.94 4.67
C LEU A 310 7.56 11.40 4.36
N SER A 311 8.53 12.11 3.73
CA SER A 311 8.29 13.47 3.25
C SER A 311 8.93 13.79 1.91
N TRP A 312 8.35 14.77 1.23
CA TRP A 312 8.85 15.35 -0.02
C TRP A 312 8.66 16.87 -0.03
N ASP A 313 9.78 17.61 0.03
CA ASP A 313 9.80 19.07 -0.06
C ASP A 313 10.25 19.56 -1.44
N TRP A 314 9.29 19.96 -2.28
CA TRP A 314 9.57 20.54 -3.60
C TRP A 314 10.18 21.94 -3.52
N SER A 315 10.01 22.68 -2.42
CA SER A 315 10.53 24.07 -2.31
C SER A 315 12.06 24.17 -2.38
N THR A 316 12.74 23.04 -2.17
CA THR A 316 14.20 22.91 -2.28
C THR A 316 14.68 22.43 -3.66
N ALA A 317 13.76 22.06 -4.56
CA ALA A 317 14.13 21.60 -5.89
C ALA A 317 14.60 22.76 -6.77
N GLY A 318 15.55 22.48 -7.66
CA GLY A 318 16.13 23.47 -8.57
C GLY A 318 17.56 23.87 -8.24
N ASP A 319 18.13 23.49 -7.08
CA ASP A 319 19.52 23.81 -6.79
C ASP A 319 20.45 23.03 -7.72
N LEU A 320 21.39 23.74 -8.34
CA LEU A 320 22.37 23.19 -9.26
C LEU A 320 23.78 23.45 -8.74
N LYS A 321 24.68 22.50 -8.97
CA LYS A 321 26.11 22.64 -8.67
C LYS A 321 26.86 22.80 -9.98
N ASP A 322 27.53 23.93 -10.15
CA ASP A 322 28.23 24.28 -11.39
C ASP A 322 27.33 24.19 -12.65
N GLY A 323 26.07 24.60 -12.51
CA GLY A 323 25.05 24.56 -13.58
C GLY A 323 24.54 23.16 -13.92
N LYS A 324 24.87 22.14 -13.12
CA LYS A 324 24.43 20.76 -13.33
C LYS A 324 23.58 20.25 -12.15
N PRO A 325 22.58 19.40 -12.39
CA PRO A 325 21.85 18.75 -11.32
C PRO A 325 22.74 17.81 -10.55
N TYR A 326 22.47 17.69 -9.25
CA TYR A 326 23.19 16.81 -8.34
C TYR A 326 22.21 16.06 -7.42
N VAL A 327 22.76 15.10 -6.69
CA VAL A 327 22.07 14.26 -5.73
C VAL A 327 22.87 14.27 -4.44
N ILE A 328 22.19 14.20 -3.30
CA ILE A 328 22.78 13.94 -1.99
C ILE A 328 22.15 12.68 -1.44
N ASP A 329 22.99 11.75 -1.01
CA ASP A 329 22.59 10.50 -0.36
C ASP A 329 22.83 10.59 1.14
N GLU A 330 21.91 10.02 1.92
CA GLU A 330 22.04 9.86 3.37
C GLU A 330 21.55 8.46 3.78
N VAL A 331 21.86 8.07 5.03
CA VAL A 331 21.44 6.79 5.60
C VAL A 331 20.16 6.98 6.43
N PHE A 332 19.10 6.30 6.04
CA PHE A 332 17.81 6.24 6.75
C PHE A 332 17.57 4.81 7.22
N ASP A 333 17.41 4.61 8.53
CA ASP A 333 17.17 3.28 9.13
C ASP A 333 18.16 2.20 8.66
N GLY A 334 19.42 2.59 8.48
CA GLY A 334 20.50 1.70 8.05
C GLY A 334 20.58 1.44 6.54
N VAL A 335 19.76 2.11 5.72
CA VAL A 335 19.75 2.00 4.26
C VAL A 335 20.10 3.33 3.62
N GLU A 336 21.06 3.35 2.70
CA GLU A 336 21.44 4.55 1.94
C GLU A 336 20.38 4.87 0.89
N HIS A 337 19.96 6.13 0.83
CA HIS A 337 18.99 6.61 -0.15
C HIS A 337 19.16 8.11 -0.42
N HIS A 338 18.63 8.58 -1.56
CA HIS A 338 18.60 9.99 -1.90
C HIS A 338 17.87 10.80 -0.81
N ALA A 339 18.58 11.70 -0.14
CA ALA A 339 18.03 12.74 0.72
C ALA A 339 17.67 14.00 -0.09
N TYR A 340 18.38 14.25 -1.19
CA TYR A 340 18.12 15.37 -2.09
C TYR A 340 18.36 14.98 -3.55
N VAL A 341 17.51 15.48 -4.45
CA VAL A 341 17.73 15.41 -5.90
C VAL A 341 17.34 16.76 -6.52
N SER A 342 18.22 17.42 -7.29
CA SER A 342 17.91 18.73 -7.89
C SER A 342 16.58 18.79 -8.63
N LYS A 343 16.19 17.68 -9.27
CA LYS A 343 14.94 17.54 -10.04
C LYS A 343 13.68 17.47 -9.18
N LYS A 344 13.81 17.19 -7.89
CA LYS A 344 12.69 16.79 -7.03
C LYS A 344 12.68 17.46 -5.66
N GLY A 345 13.82 17.93 -5.15
CA GLY A 345 13.94 18.53 -3.83
C GLY A 345 14.38 17.51 -2.77
N THR A 346 13.94 17.72 -1.54
CA THR A 346 14.41 17.01 -0.34
C THR A 346 13.43 15.93 0.08
N PHE A 347 13.95 14.82 0.60
CA PHE A 347 13.17 13.66 1.06
C PHE A 347 13.56 13.23 2.46
N THR A 348 12.60 12.66 3.17
CA THR A 348 12.87 11.77 4.30
C THR A 348 12.29 10.39 4.03
N TRP A 349 12.91 9.38 4.63
CA TRP A 349 12.57 7.97 4.42
C TRP A 349 12.46 7.25 5.75
N GLY A 350 11.74 6.14 5.75
CA GLY A 350 11.68 5.25 6.90
C GLY A 350 11.50 3.78 6.52
N LYS A 351 11.89 2.93 7.45
CA LYS A 351 11.71 1.47 7.44
C LYS A 351 11.01 1.04 8.74
N ASN A 352 10.22 -0.04 8.70
CA ASN A 352 9.54 -0.56 9.89
C ASN A 352 8.77 0.54 10.65
N VAL A 353 8.10 1.41 9.91
CA VAL A 353 7.49 2.62 10.45
C VAL A 353 6.14 2.26 11.05
N VAL A 354 5.88 2.65 12.29
CA VAL A 354 4.55 2.51 12.89
C VAL A 354 3.54 3.39 12.11
N PRO A 355 2.43 2.84 11.58
CA PRO A 355 1.41 3.63 10.91
C PRO A 355 0.77 4.65 11.85
N GLU A 356 0.23 5.73 11.28
CA GLU A 356 -0.61 6.65 12.01
C GLU A 356 -2.07 6.21 11.96
N TYR A 357 -2.81 6.40 13.05
CA TYR A 357 -4.18 5.90 13.16
C TYR A 357 -5.20 7.03 12.98
N ARG A 358 -6.23 6.79 12.16
CA ARG A 358 -7.34 7.74 11.91
C ARG A 358 -8.68 7.00 11.90
N TRP A 359 -9.75 7.71 12.27
CA TRP A 359 -11.11 7.27 11.96
C TRP A 359 -11.28 7.26 10.44
N TYR A 360 -11.83 6.16 9.94
CA TYR A 360 -12.07 5.97 8.52
C TYR A 360 -13.32 5.14 8.31
N LYS A 361 -14.26 5.73 7.56
CA LYS A 361 -15.49 5.08 7.12
C LYS A 361 -15.44 4.66 5.65
N GLY A 362 -14.27 4.48 5.05
CA GLY A 362 -14.17 3.97 3.67
C GLY A 362 -14.16 5.04 2.57
N GLU A 363 -14.10 6.32 2.93
CA GLU A 363 -14.06 7.45 1.99
C GLU A 363 -12.88 8.41 2.31
N LEU A 364 -12.10 8.75 1.28
CA LEU A 364 -11.08 9.80 1.34
C LEU A 364 -11.60 11.02 0.56
N LYS A 365 -11.60 12.19 1.21
CA LYS A 365 -12.10 13.43 0.60
C LYS A 365 -11.03 14.06 -0.29
N GLN A 366 -10.95 13.63 -1.54
CA GLN A 366 -9.93 14.09 -2.48
C GLN A 366 -10.14 15.55 -2.90
N MET A 367 -9.15 16.39 -2.61
CA MET A 367 -8.98 17.74 -3.16
C MET A 367 -8.50 17.66 -4.62
N THR A 368 -8.92 18.61 -5.44
CA THR A 368 -8.53 18.78 -6.84
C THR A 368 -7.83 20.12 -7.04
N PHE A 369 -7.17 20.31 -8.19
CA PHE A 369 -6.58 21.61 -8.52
C PHE A 369 -7.61 22.74 -8.71
N GLN A 370 -8.90 22.41 -8.80
CA GLN A 370 -9.98 23.39 -8.94
C GLN A 370 -10.50 23.89 -7.58
N ASP A 371 -10.07 23.26 -6.49
CA ASP A 371 -10.50 23.64 -5.15
C ASP A 371 -9.60 24.75 -4.59
N THR A 372 -10.23 25.71 -3.92
CA THR A 372 -9.52 26.74 -3.14
C THR A 372 -9.35 26.31 -1.70
N PHE A 373 -8.31 26.80 -1.04
CA PHE A 373 -8.06 26.57 0.38
C PHE A 373 -7.57 27.84 1.05
N ASP A 374 -7.50 27.83 2.39
CA ASP A 374 -6.86 28.91 3.14
C ASP A 374 -5.45 28.44 3.55
N PRO A 375 -4.38 29.03 2.98
CA PRO A 375 -3.00 28.63 3.26
C PRO A 375 -2.60 28.74 4.73
N THR A 376 -3.31 29.55 5.53
CA THR A 376 -3.04 29.68 6.98
C THR A 376 -3.42 28.42 7.78
N ASN A 377 -4.21 27.52 7.18
CA ASN A 377 -4.55 26.21 7.75
C ASN A 377 -3.53 25.11 7.42
N ALA A 378 -2.36 25.46 6.88
CA ALA A 378 -1.30 24.50 6.63
C ALA A 378 -0.92 23.73 7.93
N PRO A 379 -0.60 22.42 7.85
CA PRO A 379 -0.56 21.59 6.64
C PRO A 379 -1.93 21.29 6.02
N ILE A 380 -2.06 21.43 4.70
CA ILE A 380 -3.30 21.18 3.96
C ILE A 380 -3.49 19.69 3.69
N SER A 381 -4.60 19.11 4.17
CA SER A 381 -4.91 17.71 3.92
C SER A 381 -5.50 17.53 2.51
N ILE A 382 -4.80 16.78 1.66
CA ILE A 382 -5.17 16.58 0.24
C ILE A 382 -6.31 15.58 0.10
N ASN A 383 -6.29 14.51 0.90
CA ASN A 383 -7.26 13.43 0.84
C ASN A 383 -7.57 12.88 2.24
N PRO A 384 -8.00 13.72 3.20
CA PRO A 384 -8.23 13.27 4.57
C PRO A 384 -9.29 12.15 4.63
N PRO A 385 -9.10 11.15 5.51
CA PRO A 385 -10.12 10.15 5.77
C PRO A 385 -11.34 10.78 6.43
N SER A 386 -12.53 10.26 6.12
CA SER A 386 -13.78 10.69 6.74
C SER A 386 -14.22 9.75 7.86
N GLY A 387 -15.02 10.27 8.81
CA GLY A 387 -15.54 9.53 9.97
C GLY A 387 -15.00 10.07 11.29
N ASP A 388 -15.67 9.70 12.38
CA ASP A 388 -15.30 10.03 13.77
C ASP A 388 -15.80 8.92 14.72
N TYR A 389 -15.53 9.03 16.02
CA TYR A 389 -15.96 8.03 17.00
C TYR A 389 -17.49 7.74 16.99
N ASN A 390 -18.32 8.76 16.78
CA ASN A 390 -19.78 8.64 16.80
C ASN A 390 -20.36 8.09 15.50
N ASP A 391 -19.60 8.11 14.42
CA ASP A 391 -20.00 7.51 13.14
C ASP A 391 -20.01 5.96 13.30
N PRO A 392 -21.17 5.30 13.17
CA PRO A 392 -21.28 3.85 13.35
C PRO A 392 -20.50 3.06 12.31
N ASP A 393 -20.25 3.64 11.13
CA ASP A 393 -19.54 3.00 10.02
C ASP A 393 -18.03 3.28 10.07
N ALA A 394 -17.57 4.18 10.96
CA ALA A 394 -16.16 4.49 11.12
C ALA A 394 -15.46 3.51 12.08
N ARG A 395 -14.29 3.05 11.63
CA ARG A 395 -13.33 2.28 12.44
C ARG A 395 -11.99 3.02 12.47
N ILE A 396 -11.16 2.69 13.45
CA ILE A 396 -9.76 3.13 13.52
C ILE A 396 -8.96 2.29 12.52
N TRP A 397 -8.34 2.95 11.55
CA TRP A 397 -7.52 2.35 10.50
C TRP A 397 -6.06 2.85 10.57
N PRO A 398 -5.08 2.02 10.14
CA PRO A 398 -3.70 2.44 9.97
C PRO A 398 -3.53 3.16 8.63
N PHE A 399 -2.80 4.27 8.65
CA PHE A 399 -2.48 5.08 7.50
C PHE A 399 -0.98 5.36 7.45
N LYS A 400 -0.44 5.34 6.24
CA LYS A 400 0.73 6.15 5.93
C LYS A 400 0.26 7.58 5.69
N ILE A 401 0.80 8.52 6.47
CA ILE A 401 0.61 9.94 6.24
C ILE A 401 1.91 10.50 5.68
N HIS A 402 1.89 10.85 4.40
CA HIS A 402 3.03 11.45 3.72
C HIS A 402 2.97 12.97 3.85
N GLN A 403 4.06 13.57 4.29
CA GLN A 403 4.21 15.03 4.41
C GLN A 403 4.78 15.61 3.12
N GLY A 404 4.12 16.60 2.55
CA GLY A 404 4.55 17.28 1.35
C GLY A 404 4.81 18.76 1.61
N LYS A 405 5.56 19.38 0.70
CA LYS A 405 5.55 20.82 0.51
C LYS A 405 5.58 21.09 -0.99
N GLN A 406 4.51 21.68 -1.52
CA GLN A 406 4.21 21.75 -2.96
C GLN A 406 3.76 23.16 -3.37
N PRO A 407 3.92 23.54 -4.65
CA PRO A 407 3.59 24.88 -5.11
C PRO A 407 2.07 25.13 -5.11
N PHE A 408 1.69 26.36 -4.79
CA PHE A 408 0.33 26.87 -4.87
C PHE A 408 0.32 28.33 -5.35
N ASP A 409 -0.80 28.78 -5.90
CA ASP A 409 -0.99 30.16 -6.36
C ASP A 409 -1.37 31.05 -5.17
N THR A 410 -0.58 32.10 -4.91
CA THR A 410 -0.78 32.97 -3.74
C THR A 410 -1.93 33.96 -3.88
N GLU A 411 -2.41 34.21 -5.10
CA GLU A 411 -3.56 35.08 -5.34
C GLU A 411 -4.86 34.28 -5.40
N ASN A 412 -4.84 33.12 -6.07
CA ASN A 412 -6.02 32.28 -6.25
C ASN A 412 -6.25 31.28 -5.09
N ASN A 413 -5.22 31.03 -4.27
CA ASN A 413 -5.22 30.01 -3.22
C ASN A 413 -5.62 28.61 -3.71
N THR A 414 -5.08 28.23 -4.86
CA THR A 414 -5.27 26.91 -5.49
C THR A 414 -3.92 26.18 -5.59
N MET A 415 -3.93 24.86 -5.52
CA MET A 415 -2.70 24.08 -5.73
C MET A 415 -2.26 24.17 -7.18
N LEU A 416 -0.94 24.22 -7.42
CA LEU A 416 -0.43 24.33 -8.78
C LEU A 416 0.12 22.98 -9.29
N PRO A 417 -0.31 22.54 -10.49
CA PRO A 417 0.31 21.43 -11.19
C PRO A 417 1.71 21.80 -11.70
N ILE A 418 2.60 20.81 -11.80
CA ILE A 418 3.97 21.01 -12.27
C ILE A 418 4.16 20.22 -13.57
N LYS A 419 4.61 20.89 -14.65
CA LYS A 419 5.13 20.19 -15.83
C LYS A 419 6.53 19.65 -15.50
N LEU A 420 6.63 18.34 -15.28
CA LEU A 420 7.86 17.67 -14.83
C LEU A 420 8.72 17.19 -16.00
N TYR A 421 8.12 16.47 -16.95
CA TYR A 421 8.84 15.74 -17.99
C TYR A 421 8.66 16.40 -19.36
N GLY A 422 9.74 16.49 -20.16
CA GLY A 422 9.68 17.05 -21.51
C GLY A 422 11.04 17.50 -22.03
N ARG A 423 11.08 17.90 -23.31
CA ARG A 423 12.30 18.42 -23.95
C ARG A 423 12.53 19.88 -23.53
N GLU A 424 13.74 20.37 -23.74
CA GLU A 424 14.06 21.78 -23.54
C GLU A 424 13.11 22.66 -24.37
N GLY A 425 12.57 23.71 -23.75
CA GLY A 425 11.57 24.61 -24.34
C GLY A 425 10.13 24.18 -24.11
N SER A 426 9.87 23.02 -23.50
CA SER A 426 8.52 22.57 -23.16
C SER A 426 8.04 23.01 -21.78
N GLY A 427 8.84 23.80 -21.04
CA GLY A 427 8.54 24.15 -19.66
C GLY A 427 8.71 22.97 -18.68
N ALA A 428 9.50 21.96 -19.04
CA ALA A 428 9.68 20.79 -18.19
C ALA A 428 10.70 21.04 -17.08
N PHE A 429 10.25 20.97 -15.81
CA PHE A 429 11.09 21.24 -14.65
C PHE A 429 12.33 20.34 -14.57
N TRP A 430 12.22 19.05 -14.91
CA TRP A 430 13.35 18.11 -14.84
C TRP A 430 14.44 18.34 -15.89
N THR A 431 14.18 19.22 -16.86
CA THR A 431 15.09 19.57 -17.94
C THR A 431 15.58 21.01 -17.77
N GLU A 432 14.69 21.95 -17.45
CA GLU A 432 14.98 23.40 -17.44
C GLU A 432 15.24 23.98 -16.03
N PHE A 433 14.79 23.32 -14.96
CA PHE A 433 14.89 23.82 -13.57
C PHE A 433 14.33 25.25 -13.38
N ASP A 434 13.28 25.61 -14.14
CA ASP A 434 12.64 26.91 -14.13
C ASP A 434 11.20 26.78 -13.59
N TRP A 435 10.99 27.24 -12.35
CA TRP A 435 9.71 27.13 -11.66
C TRP A 435 8.57 27.89 -12.35
N PRO A 436 8.67 29.21 -12.64
CA PRO A 436 7.62 29.93 -13.34
C PRO A 436 7.17 29.26 -14.64
N LYS A 437 8.12 28.80 -15.47
CA LYS A 437 7.77 28.09 -16.71
C LYS A 437 7.07 26.76 -16.46
N ALA A 438 7.54 25.98 -15.49
CA ALA A 438 6.96 24.68 -15.19
C ALA A 438 5.56 24.75 -14.59
N LEU A 439 5.30 25.79 -13.78
CA LEU A 439 3.98 26.05 -13.22
C LEU A 439 3.03 26.60 -14.29
N GLN A 440 3.48 27.54 -15.14
CA GLN A 440 2.67 28.03 -16.27
C GLN A 440 2.26 26.90 -17.21
N ALA A 441 3.23 26.10 -17.67
CA ALA A 441 2.96 24.97 -18.56
C ALA A 441 2.09 23.89 -17.88
N GLY A 442 2.34 23.63 -16.59
CA GLY A 442 1.53 22.71 -15.80
C GLY A 442 0.08 23.17 -15.70
N ALA A 443 -0.13 24.45 -15.39
CA ALA A 443 -1.44 25.06 -15.22
C ALA A 443 -2.25 25.03 -16.53
N GLU A 444 -1.63 25.39 -17.66
CA GLU A 444 -2.24 25.30 -18.99
C GLU A 444 -2.69 23.86 -19.33
N LEU A 445 -1.82 22.87 -19.10
CA LEU A 445 -2.10 21.46 -19.42
C LEU A 445 -3.19 20.83 -18.52
N ASN A 446 -3.45 21.42 -17.35
CA ASN A 446 -4.45 20.95 -16.38
C ASN A 446 -5.65 21.90 -16.27
N GLN A 447 -5.73 22.94 -17.12
CA GLN A 447 -6.83 23.91 -17.13
C GLN A 447 -7.03 24.57 -15.75
N VAL A 448 -5.92 24.97 -15.12
CA VAL A 448 -5.87 25.66 -13.83
C VAL A 448 -5.43 27.11 -14.09
N ASP A 449 -6.09 28.08 -13.47
CA ASP A 449 -5.67 29.47 -13.56
C ASP A 449 -4.38 29.70 -12.75
N PHE A 450 -3.42 30.43 -13.33
CA PHE A 450 -2.19 30.83 -12.66
C PHE A 450 -2.01 32.35 -12.76
N SER A 451 -1.91 33.01 -11.61
CA SER A 451 -1.71 34.46 -11.47
C SER A 451 -0.31 34.93 -11.87
N GLY A 452 0.64 34.00 -11.95
CA GLY A 452 2.07 34.28 -12.08
C GLY A 452 2.79 34.38 -10.72
N HIS A 453 2.06 34.37 -9.61
CA HIS A 453 2.62 34.39 -8.25
C HIS A 453 2.39 33.05 -7.54
N TYR A 454 3.47 32.48 -7.01
CA TYR A 454 3.43 31.21 -6.31
C TYR A 454 4.29 31.23 -5.05
N ASP A 455 3.95 30.35 -4.12
CA ASP A 455 4.78 29.97 -2.99
C ASP A 455 4.56 28.46 -2.74
N PHE A 456 5.14 27.90 -1.69
CA PHE A 456 5.02 26.49 -1.33
C PHE A 456 4.30 26.33 -0.01
N VAL A 457 3.32 25.42 0.02
CA VAL A 457 2.52 25.12 1.21
C VAL A 457 2.74 23.67 1.64
N GLU A 458 2.77 23.45 2.96
CA GLU A 458 2.84 22.10 3.53
C GLU A 458 1.53 21.34 3.31
N THR A 459 1.63 20.05 3.00
CA THR A 459 0.47 19.19 2.69
C THR A 459 0.57 17.82 3.35
N LEU A 460 -0.58 17.19 3.58
CA LEU A 460 -0.69 15.83 4.10
C LEU A 460 -1.45 14.95 3.09
N GLY A 461 -0.86 13.80 2.76
CA GLY A 461 -1.46 12.78 1.91
C GLY A 461 -1.64 11.48 2.69
N TYR A 462 -2.85 10.92 2.66
CA TYR A 462 -3.26 9.78 3.47
C TYR A 462 -3.41 8.54 2.60
N TRP A 463 -2.69 7.47 2.93
CA TRP A 463 -2.79 6.17 2.26
C TRP A 463 -3.12 5.07 3.27
N PRO A 464 -4.28 4.40 3.18
CA PRO A 464 -4.63 3.32 4.10
C PRO A 464 -3.67 2.13 3.91
N ILE A 465 -3.24 1.54 5.02
CA ILE A 465 -2.39 0.36 5.05
C ILE A 465 -3.26 -0.91 5.07
N LYS A 466 -3.03 -1.81 4.12
CA LYS A 466 -3.89 -2.96 3.82
C LYS A 466 -3.14 -4.28 3.63
N HIS A 467 -1.88 -4.25 3.20
CA HIS A 467 -1.05 -5.42 2.92
C HIS A 467 0.08 -5.56 3.97
N MET A 468 0.97 -6.53 3.78
CA MET A 468 2.03 -6.91 4.72
C MET A 468 1.48 -7.36 6.08
N VAL A 469 0.39 -8.16 6.02
CA VAL A 469 -0.23 -8.72 7.21
C VAL A 469 0.76 -9.65 7.91
N ALA A 470 1.10 -9.31 9.15
CA ALA A 470 2.06 -10.05 9.96
C ALA A 470 1.46 -11.35 10.53
N PRO A 471 2.31 -12.31 10.94
CA PRO A 471 1.90 -13.44 11.77
C PRO A 471 1.09 -13.00 12.99
N ALA A 472 0.16 -13.84 13.44
CA ALA A 472 -0.77 -13.48 14.51
C ALA A 472 -0.05 -13.17 15.84
N GLU A 473 1.07 -13.85 16.10
CA GLU A 473 1.96 -13.64 17.23
C GLU A 473 2.65 -12.27 17.25
N ASP A 474 2.75 -11.61 16.08
CA ASP A 474 3.37 -10.29 15.91
C ASP A 474 2.32 -9.16 15.85
N SER A 475 1.05 -9.48 16.12
CA SER A 475 -0.02 -8.49 16.19
C SER A 475 0.18 -7.49 17.34
N VAL A 476 -0.42 -6.30 17.21
CA VAL A 476 -0.28 -5.21 18.17
C VAL A 476 -0.82 -5.60 19.56
N ASP A 477 0.01 -5.46 20.58
CA ASP A 477 -0.38 -5.71 21.97
C ASP A 477 -1.28 -4.62 22.56
N CYS A 478 -2.08 -4.98 23.58
CA CYS A 478 -2.97 -4.06 24.28
C CYS A 478 -2.25 -2.80 24.79
N ALA A 479 -1.06 -2.95 25.37
CA ALA A 479 -0.30 -1.85 25.95
C ALA A 479 0.13 -0.82 24.89
N GLN A 480 0.31 -1.22 23.64
CA GLN A 480 0.71 -0.33 22.55
C GLN A 480 -0.41 0.63 22.12
N CYS A 481 -1.66 0.36 22.50
CA CYS A 481 -2.82 1.22 22.23
C CYS A 481 -3.34 1.92 23.50
N HIS A 482 -3.30 1.22 24.64
CA HIS A 482 -3.89 1.68 25.91
C HIS A 482 -2.91 2.42 26.84
N SER A 483 -1.63 2.57 26.48
CA SER A 483 -0.69 3.44 27.21
C SER A 483 -1.00 4.93 26.95
N GLN A 484 -0.37 5.83 27.71
CA GLN A 484 -0.48 7.28 27.48
C GLN A 484 0.22 7.72 26.20
N GLN A 485 1.44 7.21 25.98
CA GLN A 485 2.18 7.33 24.73
C GLN A 485 1.94 6.06 23.95
N SER A 486 0.95 6.09 23.06
CA SER A 486 0.45 4.92 22.37
C SER A 486 0.19 5.21 20.90
N ARG A 487 -0.02 4.15 20.13
CA ARG A 487 -0.45 4.20 18.73
C ARG A 487 -1.71 5.06 18.53
N LEU A 488 -2.56 5.17 19.55
CA LEU A 488 -3.82 5.91 19.51
C LEU A 488 -3.74 7.29 20.18
N GLU A 489 -2.55 7.79 20.56
CA GLU A 489 -2.40 9.08 21.27
C GLU A 489 -3.06 10.27 20.53
N GLY A 490 -3.10 10.23 19.19
CA GLY A 490 -3.72 11.28 18.37
C GLY A 490 -5.26 11.30 18.38
N LEU A 491 -5.93 10.27 18.88
CA LEU A 491 -7.40 10.14 18.80
C LEU A 491 -8.08 10.50 20.11
N ASN A 492 -8.45 11.77 20.27
CA ASN A 492 -8.91 12.34 21.55
C ASN A 492 -10.44 12.54 21.65
N ASP A 493 -11.22 11.98 20.73
CA ASP A 493 -12.67 12.14 20.62
C ASP A 493 -13.47 11.07 21.39
N PHE A 494 -12.79 10.17 22.11
CA PHE A 494 -13.39 9.17 22.99
C PHE A 494 -12.53 8.87 24.21
N TYR A 495 -13.15 8.30 25.26
CA TYR A 495 -12.44 7.85 26.45
C TYR A 495 -11.85 6.46 26.24
N LEU A 496 -10.53 6.35 26.26
CA LEU A 496 -9.77 5.12 26.15
C LEU A 496 -9.22 4.71 27.52
N VAL A 497 -9.68 3.56 28.02
CA VAL A 497 -9.21 2.99 29.29
C VAL A 497 -7.70 2.79 29.25
N GLY A 498 -6.99 3.24 30.29
CA GLY A 498 -5.54 3.14 30.42
C GLY A 498 -4.79 4.38 29.90
N ARG A 499 -5.20 4.91 28.74
CA ARG A 499 -4.62 6.14 28.16
C ARG A 499 -5.19 7.37 28.87
N ASP A 500 -6.51 7.44 28.93
CA ASP A 500 -7.22 8.64 29.35
C ASP A 500 -7.53 8.64 30.85
N ARG A 501 -7.49 9.84 31.42
CA ARG A 501 -7.82 10.11 32.81
C ARG A 501 -9.10 10.91 32.89
N SER A 502 -9.98 10.51 33.81
CA SER A 502 -11.19 11.27 34.12
C SER A 502 -11.15 11.66 35.58
N GLY A 503 -10.97 12.96 35.85
CA GLY A 503 -10.90 13.48 37.21
C GLY A 503 -12.16 13.16 38.04
N PHE A 504 -13.32 13.04 37.38
CA PHE A 504 -14.56 12.59 38.04
C PHE A 504 -14.48 11.12 38.47
N VAL A 505 -14.04 10.22 37.59
CA VAL A 505 -13.90 8.79 37.88
C VAL A 505 -12.81 8.57 38.93
N GLU A 506 -11.69 9.28 38.81
CA GLU A 506 -10.59 9.22 39.78
C GLU A 506 -11.06 9.71 41.16
N TRP A 507 -11.76 10.84 41.24
CA TRP A 507 -12.27 11.37 42.50
C TRP A 507 -13.32 10.44 43.12
N PHE A 508 -14.21 9.87 42.32
CA PHE A 508 -15.15 8.85 42.79
C PHE A 508 -14.42 7.61 43.30
N GLY A 509 -13.39 7.15 42.60
CA GLY A 509 -12.53 6.04 43.03
C GLY A 509 -11.87 6.31 44.38
N VAL A 510 -11.29 7.51 44.55
CA VAL A 510 -10.72 7.95 45.84
C VAL A 510 -11.77 7.98 46.94
N LEU A 511 -12.96 8.51 46.67
CA LEU A 511 -14.06 8.51 47.64
C LEU A 511 -14.55 7.11 47.98
N ALA A 512 -14.65 6.21 47.01
CA ALA A 512 -15.08 4.83 47.23
C ALA A 512 -14.08 4.07 48.11
N ILE A 513 -12.77 4.23 47.83
CA ILE A 513 -11.69 3.66 48.64
C ILE A 513 -11.72 4.28 50.05
N GLY A 514 -11.77 5.62 50.15
CA GLY A 514 -11.79 6.33 51.43
C GLY A 514 -13.03 5.99 52.27
N GLY A 515 -14.20 5.94 51.66
CA GLY A 515 -15.47 5.56 52.28
C GLY A 515 -15.45 4.10 52.75
N GLY A 516 -14.88 3.19 51.96
CA GLY A 516 -14.69 1.79 52.34
C GLY A 516 -13.78 1.65 53.56
N LEU A 517 -12.62 2.32 53.56
CA LEU A 517 -11.70 2.35 54.70
C LEU A 517 -12.34 2.94 55.96
N PHE A 518 -13.13 4.01 55.80
CA PHE A 518 -13.88 4.62 56.89
C PHE A 518 -14.94 3.65 57.46
N GLY A 519 -15.67 2.94 56.60
CA GLY A 519 -16.61 1.91 57.02
C GLY A 519 -15.95 0.77 57.81
N ILE A 520 -14.78 0.31 57.36
CA ILE A 520 -13.97 -0.69 58.07
C ILE A 520 -13.57 -0.16 59.45
N ALA A 521 -13.09 1.08 59.54
CA ALA A 521 -12.69 1.70 60.80
C ALA A 521 -13.87 1.80 61.80
N ILE A 522 -15.06 2.21 61.33
CA ILE A 522 -16.29 2.22 62.13
C ILE A 522 -16.61 0.80 62.64
N HIS A 523 -16.57 -0.20 61.76
CA HIS A 523 -16.88 -1.57 62.13
C HIS A 523 -15.89 -2.13 63.17
N ILE A 524 -14.60 -1.81 63.06
CA ILE A 524 -13.57 -2.16 64.05
C ILE A 524 -13.86 -1.47 65.40
N LEU A 525 -14.15 -0.17 65.40
CA LEU A 525 -14.50 0.59 66.60
C LEU A 525 -15.73 0.00 67.31
N LEU A 526 -16.79 -0.30 66.56
CA LEU A 526 -18.00 -0.94 67.07
C LEU A 526 -17.69 -2.30 67.70
N ARG A 527 -16.82 -3.11 67.08
CA ARG A 527 -16.38 -4.39 67.67
C ARG A 527 -15.63 -4.18 68.98
N LEU A 528 -14.68 -3.24 69.04
CA LEU A 528 -13.91 -2.94 70.24
C LEU A 528 -14.80 -2.45 71.40
N VAL A 529 -15.75 -1.55 71.12
CA VAL A 529 -16.72 -1.07 72.12
C VAL A 529 -17.60 -2.22 72.63
N THR A 530 -18.06 -3.10 71.74
CA THR A 530 -18.88 -4.26 72.11
C THR A 530 -18.10 -5.25 72.97
N ILE A 531 -16.83 -5.52 72.64
CA ILE A 531 -15.93 -6.37 73.45
C ILE A 531 -15.71 -5.74 74.83
N SER A 532 -15.42 -4.44 74.90
CA SER A 532 -15.25 -3.72 76.16
C SER A 532 -16.51 -3.77 77.04
N ARG A 533 -17.69 -3.55 76.45
CA ARG A 533 -18.98 -3.68 77.15
C ARG A 533 -19.24 -5.10 77.65
N ARG A 534 -18.93 -6.14 76.86
CA ARG A 534 -19.03 -7.54 77.30
C ARG A 534 -18.06 -7.86 78.44
N LYS A 535 -16.83 -7.31 78.41
CA LYS A 535 -15.84 -7.48 79.48
C LYS A 535 -16.28 -6.79 80.77
N LYS A 536 -16.85 -5.58 80.68
CA LYS A 536 -17.42 -4.85 81.82
C LYS A 536 -18.63 -5.59 82.41
N ALA A 537 -19.55 -6.08 81.57
CA ALA A 537 -20.68 -6.88 82.00
C ALA A 537 -20.26 -8.21 82.66
N ARG A 538 -19.21 -8.89 82.15
CA ARG A 538 -18.63 -10.07 82.85
C ARG A 538 -18.07 -9.72 84.22
N ASN A 539 -17.39 -8.59 84.36
CA ASN A 539 -16.82 -8.16 85.63
C ASN A 539 -17.90 -7.72 86.65
N GLU A 540 -19.05 -7.20 86.20
CA GLU A 540 -20.18 -6.81 87.06
C GLU A 540 -21.04 -8.00 87.53
N ILE A 541 -20.97 -9.16 86.84
CA ILE A 541 -21.75 -10.37 87.19
C ILE A 541 -20.99 -11.31 88.14
N GLY A 542 -19.72 -11.03 88.48
CA GLY A 542 -19.00 -11.79 89.52
C GLY A 542 -18.85 -13.28 89.22
N LEU A 543 -18.23 -13.62 88.08
CA LEU A 543 -17.67 -14.94 87.80
C LEU A 543 -16.19 -14.81 87.40
#